data_AF-A0A644TX05-F1
#
_entry.id   AF-A0A644TX05-F1
#
_cell.length_a   1.000
_cell.length_b   1.000
_cell.length_c   1.000
_cell.angle_alpha   90.00
_cell.angle_beta   90.00
_cell.angle_gamma   90.00
#
_symmetry.space_group_name_H-M   'P 1'
#
loop_
_entity.id
_entity.type
_entity.pdbx_description
1 polymer ?
#
loop_
_entity_poly.entity_id
_entity_poly.type
_entity_poly.pdbx_seq_one_letter_code
_entity_poly.pdbx_strand_id
1 'polypeptide(L)'
;MYQKIVYQKRFYMAFIVGFLFLFQYVYSNRFSNLRMLQFIIVDISVVAFIFAFHGFELNTLKSKHVVFISTAIGSFLGVLLGMFLVILIFGAQRDIYRHEFIATNTAAIVGIPVFSWLYYRIIMKVIPPILYVVIGDPSKYKSLMDEIRISSHGKIIVDTWIASVEEAADIADKIGDKSILVADLGLYRRLSGVLHDVEKHGVQKHFITDVVEYWLYRIPLQLVEEYRDHYEILLNKAPISQIKRVMDIVLGLAMMLIALPFIIVFGILIVLNSGFPIIFKQPRVGLYEQLFMFYKLRSLKVDEKAENSENPNRTIKQRITLVGKILRKTRVDEFPQFINILNGTMSVVGPRPEMKVYHDKWIEEIPFYGYRNMVRPGVTGWAQINYGHTTSKEEYIRKTEYDLYYVIHKSILFDIQIIMQTFETFLGMKGGR
;
A
#
# COMPACT_ATOMS: atom_id res chain seq x y z
N MET A 1 2.60 18.86 -13.22
CA MET A 1 2.17 18.81 -11.79
C MET A 1 2.81 17.69 -10.98
N TYR A 2 2.87 16.45 -11.49
CA TYR A 2 3.58 15.32 -10.86
C TYR A 2 4.96 15.70 -10.36
N GLN A 3 5.74 16.39 -11.19
CA GLN A 3 7.03 16.91 -10.77
C GLN A 3 6.91 17.90 -9.60
N LYS A 4 6.00 18.90 -9.64
CA LYS A 4 5.80 19.84 -8.52
C LYS A 4 5.43 19.11 -7.23
N ILE A 5 4.52 18.15 -7.29
CA ILE A 5 4.11 17.31 -6.15
C ILE A 5 5.27 16.45 -5.63
N VAL A 6 6.02 15.80 -6.51
CA VAL A 6 7.21 15.01 -6.17
C VAL A 6 8.31 15.90 -5.59
N TYR A 7 8.48 17.11 -6.11
CA TYR A 7 9.38 18.12 -5.56
C TYR A 7 8.94 18.57 -4.17
N GLN A 8 7.64 18.73 -3.90
CA GLN A 8 7.15 19.01 -2.55
C GLN A 8 7.46 17.84 -1.60
N LYS A 9 7.22 16.59 -2.01
CA LYS A 9 7.58 15.41 -1.21
C LYS A 9 9.09 15.40 -0.89
N ARG A 10 9.93 15.64 -1.90
CA ARG A 10 11.40 15.69 -1.74
C ARG A 10 11.85 16.85 -0.86
N PHE A 11 11.27 18.03 -1.05
CA PHE A 11 11.54 19.21 -0.24
C PHE A 11 11.17 18.98 1.22
N TYR A 12 9.99 18.40 1.46
CA TYR A 12 9.51 18.06 2.80
C TYR A 12 10.39 17.02 3.50
N MET A 13 10.80 15.96 2.78
CA MET A 13 11.78 14.98 3.28
C MET A 13 13.13 15.64 3.61
N ALA A 14 13.66 16.46 2.69
CA ALA A 14 14.93 17.17 2.88
C ALA A 14 14.87 18.14 4.05
N PHE A 15 13.74 18.82 4.24
CA PHE A 15 13.53 19.71 5.38
C PHE A 15 13.55 18.95 6.70
N ILE A 16 12.88 17.80 6.80
CA ILE A 16 12.88 16.99 8.03
C ILE A 16 14.31 16.52 8.37
N VAL A 17 15.04 16.00 7.40
CA VAL A 17 16.43 15.57 7.59
C VAL A 17 17.32 16.76 8.00
N GLY A 18 17.21 17.88 7.28
CA GLY A 18 17.97 19.09 7.57
C GLY A 18 17.65 19.68 8.95
N PHE A 19 16.38 19.65 9.35
CA PHE A 19 15.94 20.10 10.67
C PHE A 19 16.51 19.24 11.79
N LEU A 20 16.44 17.90 11.67
CA LEU A 20 17.00 16.98 12.67
C LEU A 20 18.51 17.19 12.82
N PHE A 21 19.23 17.21 11.70
CA PHE A 21 20.67 17.39 11.69
C PHE A 21 21.10 18.75 12.26
N LEU A 22 20.42 19.84 11.87
CA LEU A 22 20.70 21.18 12.38
C LEU A 22 20.40 21.28 13.88
N PHE A 23 19.27 20.71 14.33
CA PHE A 23 18.90 20.71 15.74
C PHE A 23 19.95 19.97 16.59
N GLN A 24 20.39 18.80 16.13
CA GLN A 24 21.44 18.02 16.78
C GLN A 24 22.77 18.78 16.82
N TYR A 25 23.16 19.42 15.70
CA TYR A 25 24.38 20.20 15.62
C TYR A 25 24.38 21.40 16.59
N VAL A 26 23.26 22.13 16.67
CA VAL A 26 23.13 23.29 17.56
C VAL A 26 23.04 22.88 19.03
N TYR A 27 22.34 21.77 19.34
CA TYR A 27 22.12 21.34 20.71
C TYR A 27 23.29 20.53 21.29
N SER A 28 24.10 19.88 20.45
CA SER A 28 25.21 19.07 20.92
C SER A 28 26.42 19.95 21.26
N ASN A 29 26.81 19.94 22.53
CA ASN A 29 27.97 20.72 23.01
C ASN A 29 29.31 20.23 22.43
N ARG A 30 29.38 19.00 21.88
CA ARG A 30 30.55 18.43 21.19
C ARG A 30 30.11 17.47 20.08
N PHE A 31 30.12 17.91 18.83
CA PHE A 31 29.74 17.08 17.68
C PHE A 31 30.93 16.24 17.17
N SER A 32 31.13 15.04 17.72
CA SER A 32 32.17 14.11 17.27
C SER A 32 31.69 13.21 16.12
N ASN A 33 32.61 12.62 15.35
CA ASN A 33 32.28 11.67 14.28
C ASN A 33 31.43 10.49 14.77
N LEU A 34 31.69 10.00 15.98
CA LEU A 34 30.92 8.90 16.59
C LEU A 34 29.49 9.34 16.89
N ARG A 35 29.28 10.55 17.42
CA ARG A 35 27.94 11.09 17.69
C ARG A 35 27.15 11.32 16.42
N MET A 36 27.82 11.87 15.40
CA MET A 36 27.20 12.06 14.09
C MET A 36 26.67 10.72 13.55
N LEU A 37 27.44 9.63 13.68
CA LEU A 37 27.01 8.31 13.25
C LEU A 37 25.80 7.79 14.04
N GLN A 38 25.77 8.00 15.36
CA GLN A 38 24.62 7.62 16.20
C GLN A 38 23.35 8.39 15.82
N PHE A 39 23.46 9.70 15.60
CA PHE A 39 22.34 10.52 15.15
C PHE A 39 21.85 10.13 13.76
N ILE A 40 22.76 9.87 12.81
CA ILE A 40 22.40 9.40 11.47
C ILE A 40 21.59 8.11 11.53
N ILE A 41 21.95 7.16 12.41
CA ILE A 41 21.19 5.90 12.58
C ILE A 41 19.77 6.17 13.07
N VAL A 42 19.60 7.09 14.03
CA VAL A 42 18.28 7.49 14.53
C VAL A 42 17.49 8.21 13.44
N ASP A 43 18.08 9.17 12.74
CA ASP A 43 17.42 9.97 11.71
C ASP A 43 16.99 9.13 10.51
N ILE A 44 17.85 8.20 10.05
CA ILE A 44 17.48 7.23 9.01
C ILE A 44 16.30 6.38 9.48
N SER A 45 16.30 5.93 10.74
CA SER A 45 15.20 5.13 11.30
C SER A 45 13.90 5.94 11.38
N VAL A 46 13.97 7.20 11.82
CA VAL A 46 12.84 8.15 11.85
C VAL A 46 12.27 8.38 10.45
N VAL A 47 13.12 8.72 9.47
CA VAL A 47 12.68 8.94 8.08
C VAL A 47 12.10 7.67 7.48
N ALA A 48 12.72 6.52 7.69
CA ALA A 48 12.21 5.23 7.19
C ALA A 48 10.81 4.92 7.75
N PHE A 49 10.59 5.15 9.04
CA PHE A 49 9.28 4.93 9.65
C PHE A 49 8.25 5.97 9.25
N ILE A 50 8.60 7.25 9.14
CA ILE A 50 7.67 8.26 8.61
C ILE A 50 7.24 7.90 7.18
N PHE A 51 8.18 7.42 6.34
CA PHE A 51 7.87 6.94 5.00
C PHE A 51 6.92 5.74 5.02
N ALA A 52 7.23 4.73 5.83
CA ALA A 52 6.41 3.55 6.02
C ALA A 52 4.95 3.87 6.42
N PHE A 53 4.75 4.87 7.30
CA PHE A 53 3.45 5.33 7.76
C PHE A 53 2.83 6.43 6.86
N HIS A 54 3.34 6.63 5.65
CA HIS A 54 2.83 7.59 4.65
C HIS A 54 2.94 9.05 5.10
N GLY A 55 3.71 9.36 6.15
CA GLY A 55 3.83 10.73 6.66
C GLY A 55 4.37 11.74 5.65
N PHE A 56 5.03 11.27 4.57
CA PHE A 56 5.47 12.10 3.44
C PHE A 56 4.46 12.20 2.28
N GLU A 57 3.36 11.45 2.29
CA GLU A 57 2.35 11.43 1.22
C GLU A 57 1.27 12.49 1.43
N LEU A 58 1.69 13.72 1.71
CA LEU A 58 0.82 14.84 2.08
C LEU A 58 -0.27 15.15 1.04
N ASN A 59 -0.04 14.79 -0.21
CA ASN A 59 -0.98 15.06 -1.30
C ASN A 59 -2.15 14.07 -1.27
N THR A 60 -1.93 12.83 -0.85
CA THR A 60 -2.93 11.74 -0.87
C THR A 60 -3.49 11.42 0.52
N LEU A 61 -2.93 12.02 1.57
CA LEU A 61 -3.41 11.84 2.94
C LEU A 61 -4.72 12.60 3.20
N LYS A 62 -5.73 11.82 3.60
CA LYS A 62 -7.14 12.21 3.73
C LYS A 62 -7.43 13.43 4.63
N SER A 63 -6.55 13.77 5.56
CA SER A 63 -6.71 14.96 6.41
C SER A 63 -5.44 15.36 7.16
N LYS A 64 -5.42 16.63 7.62
CA LYS A 64 -4.39 17.17 8.53
C LYS A 64 -4.19 16.32 9.81
N HIS A 65 -5.24 15.64 10.28
CA HIS A 65 -5.16 14.79 11.46
C HIS A 65 -4.46 13.47 11.17
N VAL A 66 -4.75 12.86 10.01
CA VAL A 66 -4.06 11.64 9.58
C VAL A 66 -2.58 11.91 9.38
N VAL A 67 -2.22 13.03 8.73
CA VAL A 67 -0.81 13.46 8.58
C VAL A 67 -0.10 13.53 9.94
N PHE A 68 -0.73 14.19 10.91
CA PHE A 68 -0.16 14.33 12.26
C PHE A 68 0.02 12.96 12.93
N ILE A 69 -1.00 12.11 12.90
CA ILE A 69 -0.97 10.78 13.53
C ILE A 69 0.11 9.90 12.87
N SER A 70 0.12 9.82 11.54
CA SER A 70 1.09 9.04 10.76
C SER A 70 2.53 9.47 11.05
N THR A 71 2.80 10.78 11.07
CA THR A 71 4.14 11.32 11.33
C THR A 71 4.54 11.19 12.79
N ALA A 72 3.60 11.27 13.74
CA ALA A 72 3.87 11.06 15.17
C ALA A 72 4.25 9.61 15.45
N ILE A 73 3.47 8.66 14.93
CA ILE A 73 3.75 7.23 15.07
C ILE A 73 5.05 6.87 14.37
N GLY A 74 5.23 7.35 13.14
CA GLY A 74 6.46 7.12 12.38
C GLY A 74 7.69 7.64 13.13
N SER A 75 7.64 8.86 13.66
CA SER A 75 8.74 9.44 14.43
C SER A 75 8.99 8.68 15.72
N PHE A 76 7.93 8.30 16.46
CA PHE A 76 8.05 7.54 17.70
C PHE A 76 8.68 6.16 17.49
N LEU A 77 8.13 5.36 16.57
CA LEU A 77 8.64 4.02 16.29
C LEU A 77 10.04 4.07 15.64
N GLY A 78 10.29 5.06 14.80
CA GLY A 78 11.61 5.29 14.19
C GLY A 78 12.67 5.65 15.24
N VAL A 79 12.34 6.51 16.21
CA VAL A 79 13.21 6.78 17.37
C VAL A 79 13.45 5.47 18.14
N LEU A 80 12.40 4.72 18.50
CA LEU A 80 12.57 3.47 19.26
C LEU A 80 13.51 2.48 18.57
N LEU A 81 13.35 2.27 17.25
CA LEU A 81 14.24 1.40 16.50
C LEU A 81 15.65 1.99 16.42
N GLY A 82 15.78 3.28 16.11
CA GLY A 82 17.08 3.95 16.03
C GLY A 82 17.85 3.83 17.35
N MET A 83 17.17 4.04 18.47
CA MET A 83 17.73 3.85 19.81
C MET A 83 18.19 2.40 20.04
N PHE A 84 17.34 1.43 19.70
CA PHE A 84 17.68 0.02 19.82
C PHE A 84 18.93 -0.33 19.01
N LEU A 85 19.03 0.15 17.76
CA LEU A 85 20.19 -0.08 16.90
C LEU A 85 21.45 0.60 17.43
N VAL A 86 21.35 1.84 17.94
CA VAL A 86 22.49 2.52 18.56
C VAL A 86 23.00 1.73 19.77
N ILE A 87 22.11 1.27 20.64
CA ILE A 87 22.47 0.46 21.82
C ILE A 87 23.09 -0.87 21.40
N LEU A 88 22.55 -1.52 20.37
CA LEU A 88 23.05 -2.79 19.86
C LEU A 88 24.46 -2.67 19.25
N ILE A 89 24.72 -1.60 18.48
CA ILE A 89 25.96 -1.42 17.73
C ILE A 89 27.08 -0.84 18.58
N PHE A 90 26.79 0.19 19.38
CA PHE A 90 27.80 0.91 20.17
C PHE A 90 27.84 0.47 21.63
N GLY A 91 26.93 -0.42 22.04
CA GLY A 91 26.72 -0.77 23.44
C GLY A 91 26.03 0.34 24.22
N ALA A 92 25.60 0.02 25.44
CA ALA A 92 25.10 0.99 26.40
C ALA A 92 26.25 1.80 27.04
N GLN A 93 27.20 2.31 26.23
CA GLN A 93 28.35 3.05 26.73
C GLN A 93 27.94 4.36 27.40
N ARG A 94 28.76 4.82 28.35
CA ARG A 94 28.53 6.02 29.20
C ARG A 94 28.55 7.35 28.44
N ASP A 95 28.97 7.38 27.18
CA ASP A 95 29.11 8.60 26.37
C ASP A 95 27.81 9.04 25.66
N ILE A 96 26.68 8.35 25.90
CA ILE A 96 25.37 8.85 25.51
C ILE A 96 24.97 9.95 26.49
N TYR A 97 25.18 11.22 26.10
CA TYR A 97 24.68 12.36 26.85
C TYR A 97 23.15 12.34 26.81
N ARG A 98 22.57 11.73 27.85
CA ARG A 98 21.14 11.39 27.92
C ARG A 98 20.25 12.59 27.63
N HIS A 99 20.63 13.78 28.07
CA HIS A 99 19.85 14.99 27.85
C HIS A 99 19.83 15.43 26.38
N GLU A 100 20.96 15.40 25.67
CA GLU A 100 21.03 15.74 24.23
C GLU A 100 20.19 14.77 23.40
N PHE A 101 20.28 13.48 23.74
CA PHE A 101 19.57 12.43 23.03
C PHE A 101 18.06 12.49 23.32
N ILE A 102 17.66 12.73 24.57
CA ILE A 102 16.26 12.96 24.93
C ILE A 102 15.73 14.20 24.21
N ALA A 103 16.44 15.33 24.23
CA ALA A 103 16.01 16.55 23.57
C ALA A 103 15.83 16.36 22.06
N THR A 104 16.77 15.70 21.39
CA THR A 104 16.69 15.41 19.96
C THR A 104 15.52 14.50 19.62
N ASN A 105 15.32 13.44 20.40
CA ASN A 105 14.21 12.51 20.19
C ASN A 105 12.86 13.16 20.47
N THR A 106 12.76 14.02 21.49
CA THR A 106 11.57 14.82 21.75
C THR A 106 11.30 15.79 20.60
N ALA A 107 12.33 16.43 20.06
CA ALA A 107 12.20 17.30 18.90
C ALA A 107 11.73 16.53 17.66
N ALA A 108 12.18 15.30 17.45
CA ALA A 108 11.67 14.43 16.39
C ALA A 108 10.19 14.06 16.61
N ILE A 109 9.84 13.54 17.79
CA ILE A 109 8.50 13.03 18.10
C ILE A 109 7.43 14.14 18.14
N VAL A 110 7.80 15.35 18.56
CA VAL A 110 6.85 16.48 18.69
C VAL A 110 6.98 17.45 17.52
N GLY A 111 8.21 17.82 17.15
CA GLY A 111 8.48 18.83 16.13
C GLY A 111 8.08 18.37 14.73
N ILE A 112 8.39 17.12 14.36
CA ILE A 112 8.03 16.61 13.02
C ILE A 112 6.51 16.63 12.83
N PRO A 113 5.66 16.06 13.71
CA PRO A 113 4.22 16.06 13.47
C PRO A 113 3.59 17.46 13.43
N VAL A 114 4.06 18.37 14.29
CA VAL A 114 3.60 19.77 14.28
C VAL A 114 3.97 20.45 12.97
N PHE A 115 5.21 20.29 12.51
CA PHE A 115 5.65 20.81 11.22
C PHE A 115 4.86 20.19 10.07
N SER A 116 4.67 18.87 10.08
CA SER A 116 3.89 18.12 9.08
C SER A 116 2.49 18.69 8.93
N TRP A 117 1.83 18.93 10.06
CA TRP A 117 0.49 19.50 10.13
C TRP A 117 0.44 20.93 9.59
N LEU A 118 1.41 21.76 9.95
CA LEU A 118 1.49 23.15 9.49
C LEU A 118 1.76 23.20 7.98
N TYR A 119 2.72 22.41 7.53
CA TYR A 119 3.11 22.31 6.13
C TYR A 119 1.96 21.79 5.26
N TYR A 120 1.19 20.80 5.74
CA TYR A 120 -0.06 20.36 5.08
C TYR A 120 -1.05 21.53 4.92
N ARG A 121 -1.28 22.32 5.98
CA ARG A 121 -2.20 23.47 5.91
C ARG A 121 -1.75 24.49 4.86
N ILE A 122 -0.45 24.77 4.79
CA ILE A 122 0.12 25.72 3.83
C ILE A 122 -0.04 25.17 2.41
N ILE A 123 0.38 23.93 2.15
CA ILE A 123 0.27 23.29 0.83
C ILE A 123 -1.17 23.28 0.34
N MET A 124 -2.11 22.88 1.18
CA MET A 124 -3.52 22.77 0.78
C MET A 124 -4.14 24.14 0.46
N LYS A 125 -3.61 25.22 1.03
CA LYS A 125 -4.02 26.60 0.72
C LYS A 125 -3.32 27.17 -0.50
N VAL A 126 -2.03 26.89 -0.69
CA VAL A 126 -1.18 27.54 -1.69
C VAL A 126 -1.24 26.85 -3.06
N ILE A 127 -1.36 25.52 -3.12
CA ILE A 127 -1.38 24.81 -4.39
C ILE A 127 -2.77 24.96 -5.04
N PRO A 128 -2.90 25.59 -6.21
CA PRO A 128 -4.19 25.72 -6.89
C PRO A 128 -4.67 24.35 -7.43
N PRO A 129 -5.98 24.16 -7.62
CA PRO A 129 -6.49 23.00 -8.31
C PRO A 129 -6.08 23.03 -9.79
N ILE A 130 -6.02 21.86 -10.40
CA ILE A 130 -5.89 21.69 -11.84
C ILE A 130 -7.27 21.51 -12.43
N LEU A 131 -7.53 22.34 -13.42
CA LEU A 131 -8.70 22.26 -14.28
C LEU A 131 -8.32 21.41 -15.50
N TYR A 132 -9.06 20.34 -15.72
CA TYR A 132 -8.92 19.50 -16.90
C TYR A 132 -10.05 19.73 -17.88
N VAL A 133 -9.69 19.85 -19.15
CA VAL A 133 -10.55 19.49 -20.27
C VAL A 133 -10.38 18.00 -20.52
N VAL A 134 -11.43 17.22 -20.27
CA VAL A 134 -11.39 15.76 -20.35
C VAL A 134 -11.91 15.31 -21.70
N ILE A 135 -11.10 14.55 -22.42
CA ILE A 135 -11.49 13.92 -23.68
C ILE A 135 -12.02 12.54 -23.35
N GLY A 136 -13.34 12.38 -23.43
CA GLY A 136 -14.06 11.16 -23.12
C GLY A 136 -15.51 11.41 -22.72
N ASP A 137 -16.31 10.34 -22.72
CA ASP A 137 -17.73 10.43 -22.39
C ASP A 137 -17.94 10.51 -20.85
N PRO A 138 -18.63 11.55 -20.33
CA PRO A 138 -18.93 11.66 -18.91
C PRO A 138 -19.72 10.47 -18.37
N SER A 139 -20.58 9.80 -19.15
CA SER A 139 -21.32 8.61 -18.71
C SER A 139 -20.40 7.47 -18.28
N LYS A 140 -19.19 7.38 -18.86
CA LYS A 140 -18.20 6.34 -18.58
C LYS A 140 -17.19 6.75 -17.51
N TYR A 141 -16.68 7.99 -17.55
CA TYR A 141 -15.54 8.39 -16.69
C TYR A 141 -15.92 9.31 -15.52
N LYS A 142 -17.13 9.89 -15.48
CA LYS A 142 -17.48 10.86 -14.44
C LYS A 142 -17.38 10.29 -13.03
N SER A 143 -17.88 9.07 -12.80
CA SER A 143 -17.79 8.42 -11.48
C SER A 143 -16.33 8.25 -11.03
N LEU A 144 -15.43 7.91 -11.95
CA LEU A 144 -14.01 7.77 -11.65
C LEU A 144 -13.36 9.13 -11.36
N MET A 145 -13.70 10.15 -12.15
CA MET A 145 -13.21 11.52 -11.93
C MET A 145 -13.71 12.12 -10.63
N ASP A 146 -14.94 11.79 -10.20
CA ASP A 146 -15.47 12.18 -8.90
C ASP A 146 -14.71 11.50 -7.76
N GLU A 147 -14.35 10.21 -7.89
CA GLU A 147 -13.49 9.51 -6.92
C GLU A 147 -12.09 10.17 -6.84
N ILE A 148 -11.49 10.53 -7.98
CA ILE A 148 -10.21 11.25 -8.03
C ILE A 148 -10.33 12.63 -7.40
N ARG A 149 -11.40 13.38 -7.67
CA ARG A 149 -11.64 14.70 -7.07
C ARG A 149 -11.70 14.61 -5.55
N ILE A 150 -12.38 13.60 -5.01
CA ILE A 150 -12.45 13.35 -3.56
C ILE A 150 -11.07 12.97 -3.02
N SER A 151 -10.40 12.00 -3.64
CA SER A 151 -9.08 11.52 -3.20
C SER A 151 -7.99 12.59 -3.28
N SER A 152 -8.12 13.51 -4.24
CA SER A 152 -7.22 14.65 -4.43
C SER A 152 -7.61 15.89 -3.63
N HIS A 153 -8.61 15.82 -2.74
CA HIS A 153 -9.08 16.97 -1.96
C HIS A 153 -9.47 18.18 -2.82
N GLY A 154 -10.10 17.92 -3.97
CA GLY A 154 -10.51 18.94 -4.92
C GLY A 154 -9.35 19.57 -5.69
N LYS A 155 -8.14 19.00 -5.66
CA LYS A 155 -7.00 19.49 -6.46
C LYS A 155 -7.08 19.06 -7.92
N ILE A 156 -7.86 18.03 -8.24
CA ILE A 156 -8.19 17.65 -9.61
C ILE A 156 -9.67 17.95 -9.85
N ILE A 157 -9.96 18.80 -10.83
CA ILE A 157 -11.31 19.23 -11.18
C ILE A 157 -11.50 19.05 -12.68
N VAL A 158 -12.62 18.45 -13.06
CA VAL A 158 -13.07 18.46 -14.46
C VAL A 158 -13.81 19.75 -14.70
N ASP A 159 -13.30 20.54 -15.64
CA ASP A 159 -13.90 21.80 -16.06
C ASP A 159 -14.89 21.56 -17.21
N THR A 160 -14.41 20.88 -18.27
CA THR A 160 -15.19 20.63 -19.48
C THR A 160 -14.95 19.20 -19.98
N TRP A 161 -16.01 18.59 -20.53
CA TRP A 161 -15.94 17.31 -21.22
C TRP A 161 -16.00 17.52 -22.74
N ILE A 162 -15.27 16.68 -23.46
CA ILE A 162 -15.32 16.59 -24.93
C ILE A 162 -15.59 15.12 -25.25
N ALA A 163 -16.84 14.82 -25.61
CA ALA A 163 -17.32 13.47 -25.89
C ALA A 163 -17.35 13.14 -27.39
N SER A 164 -17.29 14.15 -28.27
CA SER A 164 -17.34 13.96 -29.72
C SER A 164 -16.36 14.87 -30.49
N VAL A 165 -16.22 14.62 -31.79
CA VAL A 165 -15.34 15.41 -32.66
C VAL A 165 -15.89 16.81 -32.90
N GLU A 166 -17.22 16.93 -32.97
CA GLU A 166 -17.94 18.19 -33.16
C GLU A 166 -17.75 19.13 -31.96
N GLU A 167 -17.78 18.59 -30.74
CA GLU A 167 -17.53 19.36 -29.51
C GLU A 167 -16.09 19.89 -29.41
N ALA A 168 -15.16 19.30 -30.16
CA ALA A 168 -13.75 19.64 -30.16
C ALA A 168 -13.38 20.75 -31.16
N ALA A 169 -14.31 21.23 -32.00
CA ALA A 169 -14.04 22.28 -32.97
C ALA A 169 -13.44 23.55 -32.31
N ASP A 170 -13.98 23.93 -31.14
CA ASP A 170 -13.55 25.10 -30.37
C ASP A 170 -12.67 24.72 -29.17
N ILE A 171 -11.94 23.59 -29.25
CA ILE A 171 -11.14 23.10 -28.12
C ILE A 171 -10.06 24.09 -27.68
N ALA A 172 -9.48 24.84 -28.62
CA ALA A 172 -8.48 25.86 -28.32
C ALA A 172 -9.04 26.96 -27.39
N ASP A 173 -10.26 27.43 -27.68
CA ASP A 173 -10.95 28.44 -26.86
C ASP A 173 -11.35 27.89 -25.49
N LYS A 174 -11.76 26.61 -25.44
CA LYS A 174 -12.17 25.95 -24.19
C LYS A 174 -10.99 25.69 -23.25
N ILE A 175 -9.79 25.50 -23.78
CA ILE A 175 -8.62 25.12 -22.99
C ILE A 175 -8.05 26.30 -22.21
N GLY A 176 -7.75 27.44 -22.83
CA GLY A 176 -7.08 28.56 -22.14
C GLY A 176 -5.85 28.08 -21.34
N ASP A 177 -5.85 28.30 -20.02
CA ASP A 177 -4.76 27.86 -19.11
C ASP A 177 -4.95 26.43 -18.53
N LYS A 178 -5.94 25.67 -19.00
CA LYS A 178 -6.31 24.35 -18.48
C LYS A 178 -5.41 23.26 -19.04
N SER A 179 -5.39 22.10 -18.40
CA SER A 179 -4.67 20.91 -18.89
C SER A 179 -5.61 19.97 -19.65
N ILE A 180 -5.08 19.15 -20.55
CA ILE A 180 -5.84 18.10 -21.23
C ILE A 180 -5.69 16.79 -20.46
N LEU A 181 -6.82 16.13 -20.18
CA LEU A 181 -6.85 14.76 -19.69
C LEU A 181 -7.43 13.83 -20.75
N VAL A 182 -6.62 12.90 -21.24
CA VAL A 182 -7.05 11.88 -22.19
C VAL A 182 -7.63 10.71 -21.42
N ALA A 183 -8.96 10.59 -21.43
CA ALA A 183 -9.65 9.42 -20.89
C ALA A 183 -9.92 8.39 -21.99
N ASP A 184 -10.43 8.85 -23.15
CA ASP A 184 -10.72 8.04 -24.32
C ASP A 184 -9.60 8.12 -25.38
N LEU A 185 -8.85 7.03 -25.57
CA LEU A 185 -7.77 6.97 -26.57
C LEU A 185 -8.28 7.02 -28.01
N GLY A 186 -9.41 6.39 -28.30
CA GLY A 186 -9.99 6.32 -29.64
C GLY A 186 -10.47 7.70 -30.08
N LEU A 187 -11.15 8.43 -29.19
CA LEU A 187 -11.54 9.81 -29.41
C LEU A 187 -10.31 10.72 -29.54
N TYR A 188 -9.34 10.59 -28.65
CA TYR A 188 -8.09 11.36 -28.72
C TYR A 188 -7.35 11.18 -30.05
N ARG A 189 -7.24 9.96 -30.57
CA ARG A 189 -6.61 9.69 -31.88
C ARG A 189 -7.36 10.38 -33.02
N ARG A 190 -8.70 10.37 -33.01
CA ARG A 190 -9.52 11.08 -34.01
C ARG A 190 -9.36 12.60 -33.92
N LEU A 191 -9.10 13.12 -32.73
CA LEU A 191 -8.86 14.54 -32.47
C LEU A 191 -7.41 14.99 -32.66
N SER A 192 -6.50 14.07 -33.05
CA SER A 192 -5.07 14.35 -33.12
C SER A 192 -4.71 15.59 -33.95
N GLY A 193 -5.42 15.83 -35.06
CA GLY A 193 -5.21 17.02 -35.89
C GLY A 193 -5.45 18.33 -35.14
N VAL A 194 -6.60 18.44 -34.45
CA VAL A 194 -7.00 19.65 -33.71
C VAL A 194 -6.17 19.82 -32.44
N LEU A 195 -5.86 18.71 -31.76
CA LEU A 195 -5.08 18.72 -30.52
C LEU A 195 -3.61 19.04 -30.74
N HIS A 196 -3.05 18.71 -31.91
CA HIS A 196 -1.65 18.95 -32.21
C HIS A 196 -1.29 20.44 -32.11
N ASP A 197 -2.17 21.32 -32.59
CA ASP A 197 -1.93 22.76 -32.54
C ASP A 197 -2.07 23.32 -31.13
N VAL A 198 -3.00 22.80 -30.34
CA VAL A 198 -3.13 23.13 -28.90
C VAL A 198 -1.89 22.68 -28.11
N GLU A 199 -1.40 21.46 -28.36
CA GLU A 199 -0.24 20.91 -27.65
C GLU A 199 1.04 21.72 -27.94
N LYS A 200 1.19 22.32 -29.13
CA LYS A 200 2.31 23.23 -29.45
C LYS A 200 2.35 24.49 -28.59
N HIS A 201 1.22 24.93 -28.05
CA HIS A 201 1.14 26.11 -27.18
C HIS A 201 1.52 25.80 -25.72
N GLY A 202 2.08 24.62 -25.44
CA GLY A 202 2.62 24.25 -24.12
C GLY A 202 1.57 23.73 -23.14
N VAL A 203 0.37 23.40 -23.62
CA VAL A 203 -0.69 22.80 -22.82
C VAL A 203 -0.25 21.43 -22.30
N GLN A 204 -0.35 21.22 -20.99
CA GLN A 204 0.02 19.93 -20.38
C GLN A 204 -1.03 18.87 -20.72
N LYS A 205 -0.57 17.77 -21.31
CA LYS A 205 -1.37 16.56 -21.56
C LYS A 205 -1.03 15.48 -20.53
N HIS A 206 -2.06 14.89 -19.94
CA HIS A 206 -1.94 13.70 -19.10
C HIS A 206 -2.94 12.62 -19.55
N PHE A 207 -2.64 11.36 -19.24
CA PHE A 207 -3.57 10.25 -19.44
C PHE A 207 -4.32 9.94 -18.15
N ILE A 208 -5.56 9.46 -18.28
CA ILE A 208 -6.39 9.11 -17.13
C ILE A 208 -5.75 7.98 -16.31
N THR A 209 -5.03 7.06 -16.94
CA THR A 209 -4.32 5.96 -16.28
C THR A 209 -3.34 6.49 -15.25
N ASP A 210 -2.46 7.43 -15.64
CA ASP A 210 -1.48 8.05 -14.75
C ASP A 210 -2.18 8.70 -13.55
N VAL A 211 -3.21 9.52 -13.81
CA VAL A 211 -3.95 10.27 -12.77
C VAL A 211 -4.64 9.33 -11.79
N VAL A 212 -5.30 8.30 -12.30
CA VAL A 212 -6.03 7.31 -11.49
C VAL A 212 -5.07 6.50 -10.62
N GLU A 213 -4.00 5.98 -11.22
CA GLU A 213 -3.02 5.14 -10.51
C GLU A 213 -2.33 5.92 -9.40
N TYR A 214 -2.07 7.20 -9.59
CA TYR A 214 -1.46 8.05 -8.58
C TYR A 214 -2.41 8.42 -7.44
N TRP A 215 -3.66 8.80 -7.75
CA TRP A 215 -4.58 9.31 -6.75
C TRP A 215 -5.39 8.23 -6.05
N LEU A 216 -5.61 7.09 -6.71
CA LEU A 216 -6.42 5.98 -6.17
C LEU A 216 -5.57 4.76 -5.79
N TYR A 217 -4.30 4.70 -6.22
CA TYR A 217 -3.40 3.56 -5.99
C TYR A 217 -4.03 2.20 -6.36
N ARG A 218 -4.81 2.20 -7.44
CA ARG A 218 -5.48 1.02 -8.00
C ARG A 218 -5.55 1.19 -9.51
N ILE A 219 -5.76 0.09 -10.21
CA ILE A 219 -5.95 0.08 -11.66
C ILE A 219 -7.39 -0.32 -11.96
N PRO A 220 -8.32 0.62 -12.20
CA PRO A 220 -9.71 0.31 -12.48
C PRO A 220 -9.89 -0.57 -13.71
N LEU A 221 -10.65 -1.65 -13.61
CA LEU A 221 -10.77 -2.61 -14.72
C LEU A 221 -11.36 -1.99 -15.99
N GLN A 222 -12.23 -0.99 -15.85
CA GLN A 222 -12.77 -0.22 -16.98
C GLN A 222 -11.68 0.47 -17.82
N LEU A 223 -10.54 0.83 -17.22
CA LEU A 223 -9.39 1.39 -17.94
C LEU A 223 -8.47 0.30 -18.48
N VAL A 224 -8.42 -0.85 -17.82
CA VAL A 224 -7.58 -1.96 -18.25
C VAL A 224 -8.00 -2.48 -19.62
N GLU A 225 -9.30 -2.60 -19.87
CA GLU A 225 -9.80 -3.05 -21.18
C GLU A 225 -9.49 -2.07 -22.30
N GLU A 226 -9.59 -0.78 -22.01
CA GLU A 226 -9.38 0.28 -23.00
C GLU A 226 -7.90 0.54 -23.28
N TYR A 227 -7.06 0.41 -22.26
CA TYR A 227 -5.60 0.54 -22.34
C TYR A 227 -4.93 -0.84 -22.29
N ARG A 228 -5.56 -1.86 -22.89
CA ARG A 228 -5.15 -3.28 -22.82
C ARG A 228 -3.67 -3.46 -23.12
N ASP A 229 -3.21 -2.99 -24.27
CA ASP A 229 -1.81 -3.18 -24.70
C ASP A 229 -0.82 -2.58 -23.69
N HIS A 230 -1.15 -1.41 -23.13
CA HIS A 230 -0.32 -0.74 -22.14
C HIS A 230 -0.18 -1.58 -20.87
N TYR A 231 -1.29 -2.06 -20.31
CA TYR A 231 -1.27 -2.85 -19.07
C TYR A 231 -0.74 -4.26 -19.28
N GLU A 232 -1.04 -4.93 -20.39
CA GLU A 232 -0.48 -6.26 -20.70
C GLU A 232 1.04 -6.21 -20.77
N ILE A 233 1.63 -5.18 -21.39
CA ILE A 233 3.08 -5.00 -21.42
C ILE A 233 3.65 -4.84 -20.00
N LEU A 234 3.02 -4.02 -19.14
CA LEU A 234 3.49 -3.77 -17.78
C LEU A 234 3.37 -5.01 -16.89
N LEU A 235 2.23 -5.71 -16.95
CA LEU A 235 1.94 -6.88 -16.14
C LEU A 235 2.81 -8.08 -16.53
N ASN A 236 3.09 -8.27 -17.83
CA ASN A 236 3.97 -9.34 -18.30
C ASN A 236 5.45 -9.10 -17.96
N LYS A 237 5.86 -7.84 -17.76
CA LYS A 237 7.23 -7.50 -17.38
C LYS A 237 7.55 -7.73 -15.91
N ALA A 238 6.56 -7.97 -15.05
CA ALA A 238 6.74 -8.03 -13.60
C ALA A 238 7.77 -9.09 -13.19
N PRO A 239 9.02 -8.71 -12.86
CA PRO A 239 10.09 -9.69 -12.69
C PRO A 239 9.99 -10.37 -11.33
N ILE A 240 10.38 -11.64 -11.29
CA ILE A 240 10.66 -12.33 -10.03
C ILE A 240 11.98 -11.78 -9.49
N SER A 241 11.91 -10.96 -8.45
CA SER A 241 13.09 -10.36 -7.81
C SER A 241 13.74 -11.35 -6.84
N GLN A 242 15.01 -11.70 -7.08
CA GLN A 242 15.81 -12.50 -6.15
C GLN A 242 16.10 -11.75 -4.85
N ILE A 243 16.28 -10.42 -4.92
CA ILE A 243 16.45 -9.57 -3.74
C ILE A 243 15.20 -9.65 -2.84
N LYS A 244 14.00 -9.57 -3.45
CA LYS A 244 12.75 -9.78 -2.71
C LYS A 244 12.71 -11.16 -2.08
N ARG A 245 13.18 -12.20 -2.79
CA ARG A 245 13.22 -13.56 -2.25
C ARG A 245 14.12 -13.67 -1.01
N VAL A 246 15.29 -13.04 -1.02
CA VAL A 246 16.19 -12.98 0.15
C VAL A 246 15.50 -12.28 1.32
N MET A 247 14.87 -11.13 1.07
CA MET A 247 14.09 -10.40 2.09
C MET A 247 12.96 -11.28 2.66
N ASP A 248 12.20 -11.98 1.81
CA ASP A 248 11.13 -12.87 2.25
C ASP A 248 11.66 -14.00 3.14
N ILE A 249 12.83 -14.58 2.84
CA ILE A 249 13.45 -15.62 3.67
C ILE A 249 13.89 -15.05 5.02
N VAL A 250 14.60 -13.92 5.04
CA VAL A 250 15.07 -13.29 6.28
C VAL A 250 13.91 -12.91 7.20
N LEU A 251 12.90 -12.23 6.65
CA LEU A 251 11.69 -11.86 7.40
C LEU A 251 10.88 -13.10 7.79
N GLY A 252 10.74 -14.07 6.90
CA GLY A 252 10.04 -15.34 7.17
C GLY A 252 10.68 -16.11 8.31
N LEU A 253 12.01 -16.18 8.38
CA LEU A 253 12.75 -16.82 9.48
C LEU A 253 12.52 -16.07 10.80
N ALA A 254 12.68 -14.74 10.80
CA ALA A 254 12.46 -13.93 11.99
C ALA A 254 11.03 -14.08 12.52
N MET A 255 10.03 -13.98 11.65
CA MET A 255 8.62 -14.16 12.02
C MET A 255 8.33 -15.58 12.49
N MET A 256 8.93 -16.61 11.88
CA MET A 256 8.76 -18.01 12.31
C MET A 256 9.33 -18.25 13.71
N LEU A 257 10.50 -17.68 14.03
CA LEU A 257 11.10 -17.78 15.37
C LEU A 257 10.19 -17.15 16.43
N ILE A 258 9.63 -15.97 16.14
CA ILE A 258 8.67 -15.31 17.03
C ILE A 258 7.37 -16.10 17.13
N ALA A 259 6.89 -16.68 16.04
CA ALA A 259 5.63 -17.41 15.97
C ALA A 259 5.68 -18.79 16.65
N LEU A 260 6.84 -19.44 16.68
CA LEU A 260 7.00 -20.80 17.18
C LEU A 260 6.41 -21.03 18.59
N PRO A 261 6.70 -20.21 19.62
CA PRO A 261 6.09 -20.38 20.94
C PRO A 261 4.56 -20.30 20.90
N PHE A 262 3.99 -19.40 20.09
CA PHE A 262 2.53 -19.28 19.94
C PHE A 262 1.94 -20.48 19.23
N ILE A 263 2.57 -20.98 18.15
CA ILE A 263 2.14 -22.19 17.44
C ILE A 263 2.09 -23.39 18.40
N ILE A 264 3.10 -23.54 19.27
CA ILE A 264 3.16 -24.64 20.25
C ILE A 264 2.03 -24.51 21.27
N VAL A 265 1.89 -23.34 21.92
CA VAL A 265 0.87 -23.10 22.95
C VAL A 265 -0.53 -23.29 22.38
N PHE A 266 -0.85 -22.63 21.26
CA PHE A 266 -2.16 -22.77 20.64
C PHE A 266 -2.38 -24.16 20.04
N GLY A 267 -1.33 -24.85 19.61
CA GLY A 267 -1.40 -26.24 19.17
C GLY A 267 -1.90 -27.17 20.28
N ILE A 268 -1.33 -27.03 21.49
CA ILE A 268 -1.80 -27.78 22.68
C ILE A 268 -3.25 -27.42 22.99
N LEU A 269 -3.61 -26.14 22.98
CA LEU A 269 -4.99 -25.70 23.24
C LEU A 269 -5.99 -26.25 22.21
N ILE A 270 -5.61 -26.37 20.94
CA ILE A 270 -6.45 -26.97 19.90
C ILE A 270 -6.70 -28.45 20.19
N VAL A 271 -5.66 -29.21 20.57
CA VAL A 271 -5.78 -30.64 20.92
C VAL A 271 -6.70 -30.82 22.11
N LEU A 272 -6.51 -30.03 23.18
CA LEU A 272 -7.35 -30.10 24.37
C LEU A 272 -8.81 -29.69 24.09
N ASN A 273 -9.05 -28.75 23.18
CA ASN A 273 -10.40 -28.24 22.92
C ASN A 273 -11.17 -29.00 21.82
N SER A 274 -10.46 -29.58 20.86
CA SER A 274 -11.06 -30.12 19.63
C SER A 274 -10.35 -31.34 19.03
N GLY A 275 -9.29 -31.85 19.67
CA GLY A 275 -8.52 -33.01 19.20
C GLY A 275 -7.53 -32.70 18.05
N PHE A 276 -7.16 -33.72 17.29
CA PHE A 276 -6.33 -33.60 16.08
C PHE A 276 -7.19 -33.44 14.81
N PRO A 277 -6.64 -32.92 13.69
CA PRO A 277 -5.30 -32.33 13.52
C PRO A 277 -5.14 -30.90 14.03
N ILE A 278 -3.90 -30.50 14.38
CA ILE A 278 -3.55 -29.12 14.79
C ILE A 278 -3.52 -28.18 13.58
N ILE A 279 -2.90 -28.62 12.48
CA ILE A 279 -2.71 -27.83 11.27
C ILE A 279 -3.82 -28.16 10.28
N PHE A 280 -4.58 -27.14 9.90
CA PHE A 280 -5.47 -27.18 8.75
C PHE A 280 -4.66 -26.93 7.47
N LYS A 281 -4.93 -27.74 6.44
CA LYS A 281 -4.25 -27.70 5.15
C LYS A 281 -5.28 -27.51 4.05
N GLN A 282 -5.03 -26.61 3.11
CA GLN A 282 -5.95 -26.38 1.99
C GLN A 282 -5.20 -26.02 0.71
N PRO A 283 -5.56 -26.61 -0.45
CA PRO A 283 -4.99 -26.18 -1.72
C PRO A 283 -5.43 -24.76 -2.05
N ARG A 284 -4.47 -23.92 -2.46
CA ARG A 284 -4.67 -22.55 -2.90
C ARG A 284 -3.91 -22.29 -4.18
N VAL A 285 -4.37 -21.31 -4.95
CA VAL A 285 -3.73 -20.90 -6.21
C VAL A 285 -2.60 -19.91 -5.90
N GLY A 286 -1.40 -20.21 -6.42
CA GLY A 286 -0.16 -19.48 -6.19
C GLY A 286 0.42 -18.81 -7.42
N LEU A 287 1.75 -18.72 -7.47
CA LEU A 287 2.50 -18.14 -8.58
C LEU A 287 2.26 -18.95 -9.87
N TYR A 288 2.01 -18.28 -10.98
CA TYR A 288 1.66 -18.90 -12.28
C TYR A 288 0.54 -19.93 -12.17
N GLU A 289 -0.45 -19.59 -11.34
CA GLU A 289 -1.66 -20.38 -11.10
C GLU A 289 -1.39 -21.79 -10.53
N GLN A 290 -0.16 -22.05 -10.07
CA GLN A 290 0.22 -23.34 -9.51
C GLN A 290 -0.41 -23.54 -8.14
N LEU A 291 -0.95 -24.73 -7.90
CA LEU A 291 -1.53 -25.09 -6.62
C LEU A 291 -0.43 -25.31 -5.57
N PHE A 292 -0.66 -24.82 -4.36
CA PHE A 292 0.18 -25.10 -3.21
C PHE A 292 -0.65 -25.36 -1.95
N MET A 293 -0.04 -26.05 -0.99
CA MET A 293 -0.69 -26.32 0.30
C MET A 293 -0.53 -25.14 1.23
N PHE A 294 -1.64 -24.52 1.57
CA PHE A 294 -1.74 -23.41 2.50
C PHE A 294 -1.97 -23.93 3.93
N TYR A 295 -1.13 -23.47 4.87
CA TYR A 295 -1.13 -23.95 6.26
C TYR A 295 -1.75 -22.94 7.21
N LYS A 296 -2.61 -23.41 8.12
CA LYS A 296 -3.16 -22.62 9.23
C LYS A 296 -3.32 -23.45 10.49
N LEU A 297 -3.36 -22.81 11.65
CA LEU A 297 -3.86 -23.50 12.85
C LEU A 297 -5.37 -23.72 12.71
N ARG A 298 -5.82 -24.91 13.09
CA ARG A 298 -7.22 -25.27 12.97
C ARG A 298 -8.07 -24.47 13.96
N SER A 299 -8.98 -23.66 13.43
CA SER A 299 -9.91 -22.83 14.21
C SER A 299 -11.37 -23.30 14.16
N LEU A 300 -11.65 -24.37 13.39
CA LEU A 300 -12.97 -24.96 13.22
C LEU A 300 -12.99 -26.40 13.74
N LYS A 301 -14.16 -26.85 14.20
CA LYS A 301 -14.43 -28.28 14.45
C LYS A 301 -14.36 -29.04 13.12
N VAL A 302 -13.85 -30.27 13.17
CA VAL A 302 -13.84 -31.17 12.02
C VAL A 302 -15.27 -31.50 11.64
N ASP A 303 -15.59 -31.26 10.38
CA ASP A 303 -16.87 -31.60 9.77
C ASP A 303 -16.64 -31.80 8.29
N GLU A 304 -16.48 -33.07 7.89
CA GLU A 304 -16.18 -33.47 6.51
C GLU A 304 -17.30 -33.06 5.54
N LYS A 305 -18.56 -33.04 5.99
CA LYS A 305 -19.70 -32.65 5.14
C LYS A 305 -19.65 -31.16 4.84
N ALA A 306 -19.28 -30.34 5.81
CA ALA A 306 -19.16 -28.91 5.62
C ALA A 306 -17.87 -28.53 4.85
N GLU A 307 -16.77 -29.28 5.00
CA GLU A 307 -15.52 -29.04 4.24
C GLU A 307 -15.64 -29.40 2.77
N ASN A 308 -16.43 -30.43 2.43
CA ASN A 308 -16.71 -30.83 1.05
C ASN A 308 -17.89 -30.10 0.40
N SER A 309 -18.50 -29.13 1.09
CA SER A 309 -19.60 -28.34 0.54
C SER A 309 -19.11 -27.32 -0.49
N GLU A 310 -19.96 -26.95 -1.45
CA GLU A 310 -19.66 -25.91 -2.45
C GLU A 310 -19.33 -24.55 -1.83
N ASN A 311 -19.83 -24.29 -0.61
CA ASN A 311 -19.51 -23.08 0.14
C ASN A 311 -19.17 -23.39 1.60
N PRO A 312 -17.91 -23.79 1.89
CA PRO A 312 -17.45 -24.12 3.23
C PRO A 312 -17.56 -22.93 4.21
N ASN A 313 -17.71 -21.71 3.69
CA ASN A 313 -17.80 -20.50 4.50
C ASN A 313 -19.18 -20.30 5.15
N ARG A 314 -20.24 -20.96 4.66
CA ARG A 314 -21.63 -20.76 5.13
C ARG A 314 -21.83 -21.20 6.58
N THR A 315 -21.20 -22.31 6.99
CA THR A 315 -21.36 -22.91 8.34
C THR A 315 -20.27 -22.50 9.32
N ILE A 316 -19.35 -21.60 8.93
CA ILE A 316 -18.21 -21.18 9.75
C ILE A 316 -18.65 -20.77 11.17
N LYS A 317 -19.68 -19.94 11.30
CA LYS A 317 -20.11 -19.42 12.62
C LYS A 317 -20.49 -20.52 13.61
N GLN A 318 -21.03 -21.63 13.12
CA GLN A 318 -21.45 -22.79 13.93
C GLN A 318 -20.27 -23.71 14.29
N ARG A 319 -19.22 -23.70 13.47
CA ARG A 319 -18.07 -24.61 13.57
C ARG A 319 -16.88 -24.01 14.33
N ILE A 320 -16.85 -22.71 14.60
CA ILE A 320 -15.72 -22.07 15.29
C ILE A 320 -15.57 -22.61 16.73
N THR A 321 -14.36 -23.05 17.08
CA THR A 321 -14.00 -23.49 18.45
C THR A 321 -13.76 -22.29 19.38
N LEU A 322 -13.77 -22.50 20.70
CA LEU A 322 -13.49 -21.41 21.65
C LEU A 322 -12.08 -20.83 21.44
N VAL A 323 -11.08 -21.71 21.30
CA VAL A 323 -9.70 -21.35 20.94
C VAL A 323 -9.67 -20.72 19.54
N GLY A 324 -10.47 -21.24 18.61
CA GLY A 324 -10.60 -20.73 17.25
C GLY A 324 -11.09 -19.28 17.18
N LYS A 325 -11.96 -18.84 18.11
CA LYS A 325 -12.38 -17.43 18.21
C LYS A 325 -11.19 -16.53 18.50
N ILE A 326 -10.35 -16.91 19.46
CA ILE A 326 -9.15 -16.15 19.83
C ILE A 326 -8.16 -16.12 18.66
N LEU A 327 -7.86 -17.29 18.11
CA LEU A 327 -6.94 -17.44 16.97
C LEU A 327 -7.31 -16.56 15.79
N ARG A 328 -8.59 -16.53 15.38
CA ARG A 328 -9.07 -15.71 14.27
C ARG A 328 -9.06 -14.21 14.60
N LYS A 329 -9.36 -13.84 15.85
CA LYS A 329 -9.34 -12.45 16.30
C LYS A 329 -7.92 -11.88 16.31
N THR A 330 -6.94 -12.68 16.75
CA THR A 330 -5.52 -12.28 16.81
C THR A 330 -4.74 -12.61 15.53
N ARG A 331 -5.35 -13.35 14.58
CA ARG A 331 -4.74 -13.91 13.38
C ARG A 331 -3.54 -14.83 13.60
N VAL A 332 -3.39 -15.35 14.82
CA VAL A 332 -2.38 -16.36 15.13
C VAL A 332 -2.63 -17.66 14.35
N ASP A 333 -3.86 -17.89 13.85
CA ASP A 333 -4.15 -19.00 12.94
C ASP A 333 -3.34 -18.97 11.64
N GLU A 334 -2.85 -17.79 11.24
CA GLU A 334 -2.11 -17.60 9.99
C GLU A 334 -0.60 -17.84 10.14
N PHE A 335 -0.07 -18.00 11.36
CA PHE A 335 1.37 -18.15 11.61
C PHE A 335 2.05 -19.33 10.89
N PRO A 336 1.39 -20.51 10.73
CA PRO A 336 1.97 -21.61 9.95
C PRO A 336 2.28 -21.25 8.49
N GLN A 337 1.70 -20.18 7.93
CA GLN A 337 2.01 -19.70 6.58
C GLN A 337 3.45 -19.21 6.45
N PHE A 338 4.17 -18.92 7.55
CA PHE A 338 5.59 -18.59 7.47
C PHE A 338 6.42 -19.74 6.88
N ILE A 339 5.97 -21.00 7.03
CA ILE A 339 6.55 -22.16 6.32
C ILE A 339 6.38 -22.01 4.81
N ASN A 340 5.23 -21.51 4.33
CA ASN A 340 4.99 -21.23 2.91
C ASN A 340 5.88 -20.11 2.37
N ILE A 341 6.27 -19.16 3.22
CA ILE A 341 7.27 -18.16 2.85
C ILE A 341 8.63 -18.85 2.71
N LEU A 342 9.04 -19.63 3.70
CA LEU A 342 10.36 -20.29 3.70
C LEU A 342 10.54 -21.28 2.54
N ASN A 343 9.51 -22.05 2.18
CA ASN A 343 9.56 -22.99 1.05
C ASN A 343 9.36 -22.33 -0.33
N GLY A 344 9.03 -21.04 -0.37
CA GLY A 344 8.94 -20.26 -1.61
C GLY A 344 7.61 -20.31 -2.35
N THR A 345 6.55 -20.90 -1.77
CA THR A 345 5.20 -20.86 -2.36
C THR A 345 4.49 -19.54 -2.09
N MET A 346 4.87 -18.84 -1.01
CA MET A 346 4.37 -17.52 -0.63
C MET A 346 5.51 -16.51 -0.46
N SER A 347 5.13 -15.25 -0.33
CA SER A 347 5.94 -14.08 -0.01
C SER A 347 5.37 -13.43 1.26
N VAL A 348 6.14 -12.54 1.92
CA VAL A 348 5.60 -11.74 3.02
C VAL A 348 4.48 -10.82 2.50
N VAL A 349 4.74 -10.20 1.34
CA VAL A 349 3.84 -9.26 0.68
C VAL A 349 3.45 -9.77 -0.71
N GLY A 350 2.15 -9.76 -1.00
CA GLY A 350 1.58 -10.14 -2.28
C GLY A 350 0.05 -10.30 -2.23
N PRO A 351 -0.60 -10.54 -3.38
CA PRO A 351 -2.03 -10.83 -3.44
C PRO A 351 -2.41 -12.01 -2.53
N ARG A 352 -3.57 -11.93 -1.87
CA ARG A 352 -4.01 -13.03 -1.00
C ARG A 352 -4.33 -14.27 -1.86
N PRO A 353 -3.82 -15.47 -1.50
CA PRO A 353 -4.06 -16.68 -2.28
C PRO A 353 -5.52 -17.13 -2.18
N GLU A 354 -6.13 -17.44 -3.32
CA GLU A 354 -7.54 -17.85 -3.39
C GLU A 354 -7.71 -19.37 -3.41
N MET A 355 -8.89 -19.82 -2.96
CA MET A 355 -9.31 -21.21 -3.16
C MET A 355 -9.50 -21.43 -4.66
N LYS A 356 -9.12 -22.62 -5.15
CA LYS A 356 -9.26 -22.96 -6.56
C LYS A 356 -10.67 -22.68 -7.09
N VAL A 357 -11.70 -23.09 -6.36
CA VAL A 357 -13.11 -22.87 -6.73
C VAL A 357 -13.44 -21.40 -6.99
N TYR A 358 -12.95 -20.47 -6.16
CA TYR A 358 -13.18 -19.04 -6.38
C TYR A 358 -12.30 -18.49 -7.50
N HIS A 359 -11.06 -18.96 -7.59
CA HIS A 359 -10.16 -18.53 -8.65
C HIS A 359 -10.69 -18.93 -10.04
N ASP A 360 -11.09 -20.18 -10.22
CA ASP A 360 -11.66 -20.70 -11.47
C ASP A 360 -12.92 -19.92 -11.87
N LYS A 361 -13.77 -19.57 -10.90
CA LYS A 361 -14.95 -18.73 -11.17
C LYS A 361 -14.56 -17.33 -11.67
N TRP A 362 -13.64 -16.68 -10.97
CA TRP A 362 -13.35 -15.27 -11.24
C TRP A 362 -12.40 -15.04 -12.40
N ILE A 363 -11.56 -16.01 -12.76
CA ILE A 363 -10.71 -15.91 -13.94
C ILE A 363 -11.53 -15.86 -15.24
N GLU A 364 -12.70 -16.48 -15.26
CA GLU A 364 -13.64 -16.44 -16.39
C GLU A 364 -14.46 -15.15 -16.43
N GLU A 365 -14.82 -14.60 -15.25
CA GLU A 365 -15.75 -13.47 -15.14
C GLU A 365 -15.09 -12.09 -15.04
N ILE A 366 -13.82 -12.00 -14.62
CA ILE A 366 -13.13 -10.76 -14.31
C ILE A 366 -11.92 -10.61 -15.26
N PRO A 367 -11.93 -9.60 -16.15
CA PRO A 367 -10.81 -9.31 -17.03
C PRO A 367 -9.51 -9.15 -16.24
N PHE A 368 -8.42 -9.69 -16.78
CA PHE A 368 -7.07 -9.58 -16.21
C PHE A 368 -6.90 -10.21 -14.82
N TYR A 369 -7.89 -10.94 -14.30
CA TYR A 369 -7.84 -11.52 -12.95
C TYR A 369 -6.60 -12.40 -12.73
N GLY A 370 -6.24 -13.24 -13.71
CA GLY A 370 -5.06 -14.13 -13.63
C GLY A 370 -3.72 -13.41 -13.42
N TYR A 371 -3.60 -12.14 -13.83
CA TYR A 371 -2.33 -11.40 -13.67
C TYR A 371 -1.93 -11.18 -12.21
N ARG A 372 -2.88 -11.27 -11.25
CA ARG A 372 -2.54 -11.27 -9.82
C ARG A 372 -1.65 -12.44 -9.41
N ASN A 373 -1.67 -13.53 -10.17
CA ASN A 373 -0.86 -14.72 -9.97
C ASN A 373 0.53 -14.63 -10.65
N MET A 374 0.90 -13.51 -11.26
CA MET A 374 2.25 -13.27 -11.80
C MET A 374 3.31 -13.00 -10.71
N VAL A 375 2.85 -12.86 -9.45
CA VAL A 375 3.71 -12.71 -8.28
C VAL A 375 3.32 -13.74 -7.22
N ARG A 376 4.25 -14.06 -6.32
CA ARG A 376 3.94 -14.97 -5.21
C ARG A 376 2.83 -14.37 -4.34
N PRO A 377 1.84 -15.17 -3.93
CA PRO A 377 0.83 -14.72 -2.98
C PRO A 377 1.47 -14.32 -1.64
N GLY A 378 0.82 -13.38 -0.95
CA GLY A 378 1.31 -12.80 0.31
C GLY A 378 0.51 -13.22 1.53
N VAL A 379 1.17 -13.21 2.69
CA VAL A 379 0.48 -13.19 3.99
C VAL A 379 -0.31 -11.89 4.11
N THR A 380 0.34 -10.77 3.80
CA THR A 380 -0.28 -9.45 3.63
C THR A 380 -0.17 -8.94 2.21
N GLY A 381 -0.93 -7.91 1.85
CA GLY A 381 -0.93 -7.35 0.50
C GLY A 381 -1.63 -6.02 0.39
N TRP A 382 -1.37 -5.31 -0.71
CA TRP A 382 -1.91 -3.98 -0.98
C TRP A 382 -3.44 -3.95 -0.94
N ALA A 383 -4.09 -4.92 -1.60
CA ALA A 383 -5.54 -5.06 -1.57
C ALA A 383 -6.07 -5.30 -0.15
N GLN A 384 -5.41 -6.13 0.66
CA GLN A 384 -5.89 -6.41 2.03
C GLN A 384 -5.88 -5.17 2.94
N ILE A 385 -4.95 -4.24 2.70
CA ILE A 385 -4.81 -3.00 3.47
C ILE A 385 -5.81 -1.93 2.98
N ASN A 386 -6.06 -1.90 1.66
CA ASN A 386 -6.87 -0.89 0.99
C ASN A 386 -8.27 -1.36 0.63
N TYR A 387 -8.62 -2.60 0.91
CA TYR A 387 -9.93 -3.15 0.60
C TYR A 387 -10.20 -4.34 1.53
N GLY A 388 -11.36 -4.30 2.20
CA GLY A 388 -11.69 -5.22 3.28
C GLY A 388 -12.01 -6.64 2.79
N HIS A 389 -12.89 -7.33 3.53
CA HIS A 389 -13.35 -8.66 3.11
C HIS A 389 -14.21 -8.58 1.84
N THR A 390 -14.05 -9.60 0.98
CA THR A 390 -14.73 -9.72 -0.32
C THR A 390 -15.70 -10.88 -0.32
N THR A 391 -16.94 -10.60 -0.69
CA THR A 391 -18.11 -11.49 -0.71
C THR A 391 -18.94 -11.31 -1.99
N SER A 392 -18.95 -10.12 -2.61
CA SER A 392 -19.62 -9.86 -3.89
C SER A 392 -18.66 -9.85 -5.09
N LYS A 393 -19.20 -9.90 -6.32
CA LYS A 393 -18.42 -9.78 -7.56
C LYS A 393 -17.71 -8.43 -7.65
N GLU A 394 -18.41 -7.35 -7.32
CA GLU A 394 -17.91 -5.97 -7.32
C GLU A 394 -16.75 -5.83 -6.33
N GLU A 395 -16.82 -6.52 -5.19
CA GLU A 395 -15.74 -6.56 -4.22
C GLU A 395 -14.51 -7.31 -4.75
N TYR A 396 -14.70 -8.41 -5.50
CA TYR A 396 -13.61 -9.10 -6.19
C TYR A 396 -12.99 -8.26 -7.30
N ILE A 397 -13.80 -7.51 -8.06
CA ILE A 397 -13.32 -6.54 -9.05
C ILE A 397 -12.42 -5.52 -8.35
N ARG A 398 -12.93 -4.84 -7.31
CA ARG A 398 -12.16 -3.79 -6.62
C ARG A 398 -10.88 -4.34 -5.98
N LYS A 399 -10.91 -5.55 -5.42
CA LYS A 399 -9.72 -6.23 -4.93
C LYS A 399 -8.70 -6.50 -6.04
N THR A 400 -9.17 -6.96 -7.20
CA THR A 400 -8.31 -7.24 -8.37
C THR A 400 -7.59 -5.98 -8.83
N GLU A 401 -8.28 -4.84 -8.88
CA GLU A 401 -7.67 -3.54 -9.26
C GLU A 401 -6.49 -3.14 -8.36
N TYR A 402 -6.59 -3.41 -7.04
CA TYR A 402 -5.48 -3.19 -6.10
C TYR A 402 -4.38 -4.24 -6.25
N ASP A 403 -4.74 -5.51 -6.49
CA ASP A 403 -3.76 -6.57 -6.73
C ASP A 403 -2.94 -6.28 -8.00
N LEU A 404 -3.59 -5.84 -9.09
CA LEU A 404 -2.92 -5.44 -10.35
C LEU A 404 -1.99 -4.25 -10.14
N TYR A 405 -2.43 -3.24 -9.38
CA TYR A 405 -1.58 -2.10 -9.03
C TYR A 405 -0.30 -2.55 -8.34
N TYR A 406 -0.41 -3.48 -7.38
CA TYR A 406 0.76 -4.05 -6.71
C TYR A 406 1.66 -4.83 -7.66
N VAL A 407 1.11 -5.62 -8.60
CA VAL A 407 1.92 -6.38 -9.57
C VAL A 407 2.79 -5.44 -10.40
N ILE A 408 2.24 -4.31 -10.88
CA ILE A 408 2.97 -3.33 -11.70
C ILE A 408 3.99 -2.54 -10.87
N HIS A 409 3.62 -2.10 -9.67
CA HIS A 409 4.44 -1.17 -8.85
C HIS A 409 5.32 -1.87 -7.80
N LYS A 410 5.41 -3.21 -7.84
CA LYS A 410 6.14 -3.99 -6.84
C LYS A 410 7.58 -3.51 -6.72
N SER A 411 7.94 -3.06 -5.52
CA SER A 411 9.30 -2.71 -5.14
C SER A 411 9.55 -3.05 -3.68
N ILE A 412 10.81 -3.17 -3.28
CA ILE A 412 11.17 -3.43 -1.87
C ILE A 412 10.64 -2.33 -0.96
N LEU A 413 10.71 -1.07 -1.38
CA LEU A 413 10.17 0.06 -0.63
C LEU A 413 8.65 -0.06 -0.47
N PHE A 414 7.95 -0.46 -1.53
CA PHE A 414 6.50 -0.65 -1.46
C PHE A 414 6.10 -1.84 -0.58
N ASP A 415 6.89 -2.92 -0.56
CA ASP A 415 6.70 -4.04 0.36
C ASP A 415 6.86 -3.60 1.82
N ILE A 416 7.91 -2.83 2.15
CA ILE A 416 8.14 -2.30 3.49
C ILE A 416 6.97 -1.41 3.92
N GLN A 417 6.50 -0.54 3.02
CA GLN A 417 5.33 0.32 3.24
C GLN A 417 4.06 -0.49 3.52
N ILE A 418 3.85 -1.59 2.80
CA ILE A 418 2.74 -2.52 3.02
C ILE A 418 2.86 -3.21 4.40
N ILE A 419 4.02 -3.76 4.74
CA ILE A 419 4.26 -4.43 6.03
C ILE A 419 3.94 -3.49 7.20
N MET A 420 4.39 -2.24 7.12
CA MET A 420 4.23 -1.26 8.19
C MET A 420 2.77 -0.82 8.36
N GLN A 421 2.04 -0.61 7.25
CA GLN A 421 0.60 -0.35 7.29
C GLN A 421 -0.22 -1.53 7.82
N THR A 422 0.26 -2.75 7.59
CA THR A 422 -0.37 -3.94 8.15
C THR A 422 -0.33 -3.90 9.67
N PHE A 423 0.80 -3.51 10.28
CA PHE A 423 0.88 -3.30 11.73
C PHE A 423 -0.09 -2.22 12.22
N GLU A 424 -0.21 -1.08 11.53
CA GLU A 424 -1.19 -0.02 11.86
C GLU A 424 -2.64 -0.54 11.87
N THR A 425 -2.98 -1.32 10.84
CA THR A 425 -4.32 -1.90 10.68
C THR A 425 -4.62 -2.89 11.80
N PHE A 426 -3.64 -3.70 12.22
CA PHE A 426 -3.77 -4.64 13.33
C PHE A 426 -3.92 -3.95 14.69
N LEU A 427 -3.26 -2.81 14.89
CA LEU A 427 -3.40 -2.02 16.12
C LEU A 427 -4.73 -1.25 16.19
N GLY A 428 -5.60 -1.39 15.19
CA GLY A 428 -6.90 -0.70 15.14
C GLY A 428 -6.79 0.80 14.88
N MET A 429 -5.65 1.25 14.35
CA MET A 429 -5.31 2.67 14.24
C MET A 429 -5.79 3.30 12.94
N LYS A 430 -6.15 2.48 11.93
CA LYS A 430 -6.99 2.95 10.83
C LYS A 430 -8.41 3.13 11.37
N GLY A 431 -8.75 4.37 11.70
CA GLY A 431 -10.12 4.78 11.98
C GLY A 431 -11.06 4.15 10.95
N GLY A 432 -12.17 3.60 11.43
CA GLY A 432 -13.17 2.92 10.60
C GLY A 432 -13.41 3.68 9.32
N ARG A 433 -13.34 2.95 8.20
CA ARG A 433 -13.62 3.47 6.87
C ARG A 433 -15.02 4.06 6.79
#